data_AF-A0A4U0YVL1-F1
#
_entry.id   AF-A0A4U0YVL1-F1
#
_cell.length_a   1.000
_cell.length_b   1.000
_cell.length_c   1.000
_cell.angle_alpha   90.00
_cell.angle_beta   90.00
_cell.angle_gamma   90.00
#
_symmetry.space_group_name_H-M   'P 1'
#
loop_
_entity.id
_entity.type
_entity.pdbx_description
1 polymer ?
#
loop_
_entity_poly.entity_id
_entity_poly.type
_entity_poly.pdbx_seq_one_letter_code
_entity_poly.pdbx_strand_id
1 'polypeptide(L)'
;MQTDDAAQGSERAPDPQEDFCPNAYIDWAERLNGPGERPSACGSGRMQARGVAAGAEAPLWEPVFVRAREAGMEPDTFFDAARRAEDYSFDPFDLEYNVALRQKDQPVEAFLYRRAGPRPGAQAFEAMFEVLTVGVPVTRTADTRPAPGLRQQPCNPRQAIGIIDDGIAILHPRFRRACGGSRFRAAWFQTLTGSDEILFARDVDHELAQLATRSEQELYAARAARIYAPGTRHAMTRAGSHGTLMLDLAAGADPRTEPEMASAPIYAVQLPPQAFDDTSGRMLQPYVVQGFRWLIYHSLVLDRCERLVVNLSLGIVAGPKDGTSIMERQLRREMDRVRSLGCDRRVDLVLAYGNAREDRLVARQPLGPGERAELGVLIQPDDLTPSYLEVRLTRGSATSDLGQLGVTLTAPDGQSFGGCLPPGPP
;
A
#
# COMPACT_ATOMS: atom_id res chain seq x y z
N MET A 1 22.97 42.07 8.56
CA MET A 1 24.30 42.46 8.05
C MET A 1 25.25 41.42 8.64
N GLN A 2 25.74 40.42 7.92
CA GLN A 2 25.98 40.24 6.49
C GLN A 2 25.10 39.14 5.86
N THR A 3 24.96 39.30 4.55
CA THR A 3 24.32 38.47 3.53
C THR A 3 25.18 37.26 3.19
N ASP A 4 24.56 36.11 2.91
CA ASP A 4 25.20 35.05 2.14
C ASP A 4 24.26 34.60 1.02
N ASP A 5 24.89 34.42 -0.14
CA ASP A 5 24.33 34.44 -1.47
C ASP A 5 23.44 33.25 -1.82
N ALA A 6 22.29 33.58 -2.43
CA ALA A 6 21.46 32.64 -3.14
C ALA A 6 22.10 32.28 -4.49
N ALA A 7 22.91 31.21 -4.50
CA ALA A 7 23.29 30.54 -5.73
C ALA A 7 22.12 29.67 -6.23
N GLN A 8 21.35 30.21 -7.18
CA GLN A 8 20.41 29.45 -8.00
C GLN A 8 21.18 28.49 -8.91
N GLY A 9 21.45 27.28 -8.42
CA GLY A 9 21.86 26.16 -9.25
C GLY A 9 20.62 25.46 -9.81
N SER A 10 20.48 25.41 -11.13
CA SER A 10 19.43 24.62 -11.78
C SER A 10 19.68 23.13 -11.52
N GLU A 11 19.00 22.56 -10.53
CA GLU A 11 18.94 21.11 -10.35
C GLU A 11 18.19 20.52 -11.55
N ARG A 12 18.95 19.93 -12.49
CA ARG A 12 18.39 18.97 -13.45
C ARG A 12 17.70 17.88 -12.65
N ALA A 13 16.45 17.58 -13.00
CA ALA A 13 15.77 16.39 -12.50
C ALA A 13 16.67 15.16 -12.76
N PRO A 14 16.90 14.30 -11.76
CA PRO A 14 17.72 13.10 -11.95
C PRO A 14 17.07 12.18 -12.99
N ASP A 15 17.91 11.63 -13.85
CA ASP A 15 17.56 10.68 -14.91
C ASP A 15 16.96 9.39 -14.29
N PRO A 16 15.82 8.84 -14.76
CA PRO A 16 15.14 7.72 -14.10
C PRO A 16 15.87 6.37 -14.15
N GLN A 17 17.11 6.32 -14.64
CA GLN A 17 17.87 5.09 -14.86
C GLN A 17 19.09 4.88 -13.94
N GLU A 18 19.35 5.75 -12.96
CA GLU A 18 20.58 5.66 -12.16
C GLU A 18 20.40 4.93 -10.80
N ASP A 19 21.14 3.81 -10.72
CA ASP A 19 21.66 3.03 -9.60
C ASP A 19 20.78 2.74 -8.38
N PHE A 20 20.36 1.48 -8.34
CA PHE A 20 19.75 0.77 -7.24
C PHE A 20 20.72 0.63 -6.04
N CYS A 21 20.31 1.12 -4.86
CA CYS A 21 20.92 0.71 -3.59
C CYS A 21 20.10 -0.45 -2.99
N PRO A 22 20.66 -1.66 -2.86
CA PRO A 22 20.02 -2.76 -2.17
C PRO A 22 19.65 -2.38 -0.73
N ASN A 23 18.49 -2.83 -0.25
CA ASN A 23 18.08 -2.73 1.15
C ASN A 23 17.97 -4.13 1.74
N ALA A 24 18.57 -4.38 2.90
CA ALA A 24 18.43 -5.66 3.61
C ALA A 24 17.50 -5.48 4.82
N TYR A 25 16.48 -6.33 4.89
CA TYR A 25 15.54 -6.39 6.00
C TYR A 25 15.86 -7.62 6.85
N ILE A 26 15.89 -7.46 8.17
CA ILE A 26 16.01 -8.60 9.08
C ILE A 26 14.78 -8.61 10.00
N ASP A 27 13.96 -9.65 9.82
CA ASP A 27 12.94 -10.02 10.80
C ASP A 27 13.62 -10.91 11.87
N TRP A 28 13.91 -10.32 13.02
CA TRP A 28 14.57 -11.03 14.11
C TRP A 28 13.59 -11.91 14.91
N ALA A 29 12.28 -11.63 14.87
CA ALA A 29 11.30 -12.49 15.53
C ALA A 29 11.26 -13.89 14.90
N GLU A 30 11.47 -13.98 13.58
CA GLU A 30 11.59 -15.25 12.87
C GLU A 30 12.87 -16.01 13.23
N ARG A 31 14.01 -15.32 13.35
CA ARG A 31 15.31 -15.94 13.72
C ARG A 31 15.41 -16.37 15.18
N LEU A 32 14.77 -15.62 16.09
CA LEU A 32 14.78 -15.91 17.52
C LEU A 32 13.79 -17.02 17.91
N ASN A 33 12.69 -17.18 17.16
CA ASN A 33 11.64 -18.18 17.44
C ASN A 33 11.66 -19.38 16.49
N GLY A 34 12.56 -19.41 15.51
CA GLY A 34 12.76 -20.56 14.62
C GLY A 34 13.39 -21.74 15.37
N PRO A 35 12.99 -23.00 15.08
CA PRO A 35 13.62 -24.16 15.69
C PRO A 35 15.11 -24.16 15.34
N GLY A 36 15.96 -24.13 16.37
CA GLY A 36 17.39 -23.97 16.22
C GLY A 36 18.01 -25.09 15.39
N GLU A 37 18.39 -24.78 14.15
CA GLU A 37 19.42 -25.50 13.40
C GLU A 37 20.03 -24.57 12.32
N ARG A 38 21.30 -24.83 12.03
CA ARG A 38 22.30 -24.03 11.28
C ARG A 38 21.95 -23.71 9.81
N PRO A 39 22.68 -22.78 9.15
CA PRO A 39 22.17 -22.01 8.02
C PRO A 39 22.02 -22.88 6.77
N SER A 40 20.78 -23.02 6.32
CA SER A 40 20.47 -23.44 4.96
C SER A 40 19.69 -22.32 4.26
N ALA A 41 19.95 -22.22 2.96
CA ALA A 41 19.59 -21.12 2.08
C ALA A 41 18.14 -20.64 2.18
N CYS A 42 17.96 -19.32 2.03
CA CYS A 42 16.77 -18.66 1.50
C CYS A 42 15.47 -19.46 1.59
N GLY A 43 14.91 -19.55 2.79
CA GLY A 43 13.53 -19.95 3.00
C GLY A 43 12.75 -18.72 3.41
N SER A 44 11.80 -18.29 2.58
CA SER A 44 10.71 -17.39 2.97
C SER A 44 9.90 -18.06 4.08
N GLY A 45 10.31 -17.90 5.33
CA GLY A 45 9.58 -18.47 6.45
C GLY A 45 8.26 -17.74 6.61
N ARG A 46 7.23 -18.56 6.75
CA ARG A 46 5.85 -18.16 6.85
C ARG A 46 5.69 -17.23 8.05
N MET A 47 5.36 -15.98 7.78
CA MET A 47 4.53 -15.20 8.70
C MET A 47 3.29 -16.05 8.99
N GLN A 48 3.29 -16.76 10.12
CA GLN A 48 2.02 -17.08 10.76
C GLN A 48 1.48 -15.73 11.22
N ALA A 49 0.74 -15.10 10.31
CA ALA A 49 -0.22 -14.08 10.66
C ALA A 49 -1.06 -14.67 11.80
N ARG A 50 -0.76 -14.28 13.04
CA ARG A 50 -1.65 -14.51 14.18
C ARG A 50 -2.95 -13.78 13.81
N GLY A 51 -3.90 -14.53 13.23
CA GLY A 51 -5.12 -13.98 12.64
C GLY A 51 -5.60 -14.71 11.39
N VAL A 52 -4.75 -15.47 10.67
CA VAL A 52 -5.24 -16.41 9.64
C VAL A 52 -5.70 -17.66 10.38
N ALA A 53 -6.96 -17.63 10.81
CA ALA A 53 -7.58 -18.71 11.56
C ALA A 53 -7.34 -20.06 10.86
N ALA A 54 -6.77 -21.00 11.61
CA ALA A 54 -6.70 -22.41 11.28
C ALA A 54 -8.13 -22.92 11.08
N GLY A 55 -8.58 -22.96 9.82
CA GLY A 55 -9.98 -23.28 9.54
C GLY A 55 -10.36 -23.21 8.06
N ALA A 56 -9.48 -23.63 7.15
CA ALA A 56 -9.77 -24.17 5.82
C ALA A 56 -8.45 -24.35 5.05
N GLU A 57 -8.31 -25.43 4.27
CA GLU A 57 -7.22 -25.70 3.33
C GLU A 57 -7.22 -24.73 2.12
N ALA A 58 -7.52 -23.44 2.31
CA ALA A 58 -7.50 -22.47 1.24
C ALA A 58 -6.04 -22.26 0.78
N PRO A 59 -5.77 -22.29 -0.55
CA PRO A 59 -4.43 -22.02 -1.04
C PRO A 59 -3.98 -20.62 -0.64
N LEU A 60 -2.73 -20.52 -0.20
CA LEU A 60 -2.08 -19.27 0.13
C LEU A 60 -1.57 -18.60 -1.16
N TRP A 61 -1.88 -17.32 -1.33
CA TRP A 61 -1.51 -16.54 -2.51
C TRP A 61 -0.58 -15.41 -2.14
N GLU A 62 0.52 -15.26 -2.86
CA GLU A 62 1.46 -14.15 -2.74
C GLU A 62 1.06 -13.05 -3.73
N PRO A 63 0.61 -11.87 -3.28
CA PRO A 63 0.43 -10.74 -4.16
C PRO A 63 1.81 -10.29 -4.66
N VAL A 64 1.99 -10.31 -5.97
CA VAL A 64 3.19 -9.83 -6.64
C VAL A 64 2.81 -8.67 -7.54
N PHE A 65 3.51 -7.56 -7.40
CA PHE A 65 3.38 -6.46 -8.32
C PHE A 65 4.45 -6.61 -9.39
N VAL A 66 4.03 -6.69 -10.65
CA VAL A 66 4.89 -7.08 -11.76
C VAL A 66 4.90 -6.04 -12.86
N ARG A 67 5.94 -6.08 -13.68
CA ARG A 67 6.06 -5.30 -14.91
C ARG A 67 6.39 -6.21 -16.07
N ALA A 68 5.61 -6.13 -17.14
CA ALA A 68 5.92 -6.82 -18.38
C ALA A 68 7.29 -6.35 -18.92
N ARG A 69 8.13 -7.30 -19.34
CA ARG A 69 9.46 -7.00 -19.89
C ARG A 69 9.38 -6.31 -21.24
N GLU A 70 8.36 -6.66 -22.04
CA GLU A 70 8.09 -6.02 -23.31
C GLU A 70 7.18 -4.79 -23.10
N ALA A 71 7.74 -3.61 -23.35
CA ALA A 71 7.03 -2.34 -23.11
C ALA A 71 5.78 -2.17 -24.00
N GLY A 72 5.79 -2.72 -25.22
CA GLY A 72 4.68 -2.64 -26.17
C GLY A 72 3.62 -3.73 -26.01
N MET A 73 3.76 -4.64 -25.04
CA MET A 73 2.83 -5.75 -24.86
C MET A 73 1.42 -5.26 -24.58
N GLU A 74 0.45 -5.74 -25.37
CA GLU A 74 -0.95 -5.37 -25.16
C GLU A 74 -1.50 -6.00 -23.86
N PRO A 75 -2.30 -5.26 -23.06
CA PRO A 75 -2.85 -5.76 -21.80
C PRO A 75 -3.58 -7.09 -21.98
N ASP A 76 -4.45 -7.21 -22.98
CA ASP A 76 -5.19 -8.45 -23.23
C ASP A 76 -4.26 -9.65 -23.43
N THR A 77 -3.13 -9.47 -24.13
CA THR A 77 -2.15 -10.55 -24.33
C THR A 77 -1.50 -10.98 -23.01
N PHE A 78 -1.12 -10.00 -22.18
CA PHE A 78 -0.53 -10.28 -20.87
C PHE A 78 -1.51 -11.00 -19.93
N PHE A 79 -2.74 -10.50 -19.82
CA PHE A 79 -3.74 -11.06 -18.92
C PHE A 79 -4.35 -12.37 -19.45
N ASP A 80 -4.39 -12.59 -20.76
CA ASP A 80 -4.70 -13.90 -21.36
C ASP A 80 -3.67 -14.96 -20.97
N ALA A 81 -2.37 -14.60 -20.99
CA ALA A 81 -1.32 -15.50 -20.52
C ALA A 81 -1.47 -15.78 -19.02
N ALA A 82 -1.78 -14.76 -18.22
CA ALA A 82 -2.06 -14.91 -16.79
C ALA A 82 -3.24 -15.85 -16.52
N ARG A 83 -4.35 -15.75 -17.29
CA ARG A 83 -5.52 -16.65 -17.14
C ARG A 83 -5.21 -18.11 -17.47
N ARG A 84 -4.25 -18.36 -18.37
CA ARG A 84 -3.83 -19.73 -18.74
C ARG A 84 -2.84 -20.33 -17.74
N ALA A 85 -2.20 -19.50 -16.91
CA ALA A 85 -1.25 -19.95 -15.90
C ALA A 85 -2.00 -20.34 -14.61
N GLU A 86 -2.19 -21.64 -14.37
CA GLU A 86 -2.98 -22.17 -13.25
C GLU A 86 -2.50 -21.72 -11.85
N ASP A 87 -1.21 -21.39 -11.72
CA ASP A 87 -0.60 -20.90 -10.47
C ASP A 87 -0.71 -19.38 -10.29
N TYR A 88 -1.44 -18.70 -11.18
CA TYR A 88 -1.66 -17.27 -11.13
C TYR A 88 -3.14 -16.91 -11.19
N SER A 89 -3.49 -15.88 -10.45
CA SER A 89 -4.77 -15.19 -10.51
C SER A 89 -4.51 -13.68 -10.52
N PHE A 90 -5.52 -12.90 -10.88
CA PHE A 90 -5.42 -11.44 -10.86
C PHE A 90 -6.80 -10.83 -10.70
N ASP A 91 -6.80 -9.54 -10.37
CA ASP A 91 -8.05 -8.79 -10.36
C ASP A 91 -8.40 -8.27 -11.75
N PRO A 92 -9.62 -8.48 -12.28
CA PRO A 92 -10.05 -7.88 -13.53
C PRO A 92 -9.86 -6.35 -13.58
N PHE A 93 -9.88 -5.68 -12.42
CA PHE A 93 -9.52 -4.28 -12.30
C PHE A 93 -8.14 -3.95 -12.90
N ASP A 94 -7.11 -4.78 -12.69
CA ASP A 94 -5.77 -4.51 -13.22
C ASP A 94 -5.73 -4.53 -14.75
N LEU A 95 -6.54 -5.37 -15.40
CA LEU A 95 -6.72 -5.35 -16.85
C LEU A 95 -7.39 -4.05 -17.30
N GLU A 96 -8.54 -3.71 -16.70
CA GLU A 96 -9.28 -2.49 -17.03
C GLU A 96 -8.45 -1.22 -16.82
N TYR A 97 -7.69 -1.17 -15.73
CA TYR A 97 -6.79 -0.06 -15.43
C TYR A 97 -5.74 0.11 -16.51
N ASN A 98 -5.09 -0.99 -16.93
CA ASN A 98 -4.10 -0.95 -17.99
C ASN A 98 -4.72 -0.58 -19.34
N VAL A 99 -5.92 -1.09 -19.67
CA VAL A 99 -6.63 -0.71 -20.90
C VAL A 99 -6.97 0.79 -20.93
N ALA A 100 -7.35 1.36 -19.78
CA ALA A 100 -7.80 2.75 -19.71
C ALA A 100 -6.68 3.79 -19.60
N LEU A 101 -5.57 3.46 -18.91
CA LEU A 101 -4.58 4.46 -18.46
C LEU A 101 -3.15 4.19 -18.92
N ARG A 102 -2.85 2.99 -19.45
CA ARG A 102 -1.51 2.67 -19.98
C ARG A 102 -1.32 3.33 -21.34
N GLN A 103 -0.19 3.99 -21.54
CA GLN A 103 0.21 4.39 -22.90
C GLN A 103 0.77 3.19 -23.66
N LYS A 104 0.59 3.16 -24.98
CA LYS A 104 0.92 1.99 -25.82
C LYS A 104 2.38 1.54 -25.70
N ASP A 105 3.30 2.47 -25.51
CA ASP A 105 4.74 2.28 -25.36
C ASP A 105 5.20 1.98 -23.92
N GLN A 106 4.28 2.00 -22.94
CA GLN A 106 4.58 1.70 -21.54
C GLN A 106 4.25 0.24 -21.21
N PRO A 107 5.11 -0.46 -20.44
CA PRO A 107 4.83 -1.84 -20.05
C PRO A 107 3.55 -1.95 -19.23
N VAL A 108 2.89 -3.11 -19.35
CA VAL A 108 1.83 -3.53 -18.43
C VAL A 108 2.43 -3.65 -17.03
N GLU A 109 1.81 -2.98 -16.07
CA GLU A 109 2.13 -3.14 -14.65
C GLU A 109 0.87 -3.54 -13.91
N ALA A 110 0.92 -4.65 -13.17
CA ALA A 110 -0.28 -5.28 -12.60
C ALA A 110 0.03 -5.95 -11.27
N PHE A 111 -0.98 -6.02 -10.40
CA PHE A 111 -0.99 -6.94 -9.28
C PHE A 111 -1.48 -8.32 -9.75
N LEU A 112 -0.65 -9.33 -9.54
CA LEU A 112 -1.01 -10.73 -9.70
C LEU A 112 -1.01 -11.39 -8.33
N TYR A 113 -1.77 -12.47 -8.20
CA TYR A 113 -1.76 -13.37 -7.06
C TYR A 113 -1.08 -14.66 -7.51
N ARG A 114 0.11 -14.91 -6.99
CA ARG A 114 0.95 -16.06 -7.31
C ARG A 114 0.77 -17.13 -6.25
N ARG A 115 0.49 -18.37 -6.63
CA ARG A 115 0.32 -19.48 -5.68
C ARG A 115 1.63 -19.73 -4.91
N ALA A 116 1.53 -19.87 -3.59
CA ALA A 116 2.67 -20.24 -2.75
C ALA A 116 3.03 -21.72 -2.93
N GLY A 117 4.32 -22.04 -2.98
CA GLY A 117 4.85 -23.39 -3.17
C GLY A 117 5.44 -23.65 -4.57
N PRO A 118 5.77 -24.92 -4.89
CA PRO A 118 6.31 -25.30 -6.20
C PRO A 118 5.33 -25.01 -7.34
N ARG A 119 5.82 -24.41 -8.43
CA ARG A 119 5.02 -24.01 -9.61
C ARG A 119 5.60 -24.63 -10.90
N PRO A 120 5.49 -25.95 -11.09
CA PRO A 120 6.02 -26.62 -12.28
C PRO A 120 5.25 -26.15 -13.52
N GLY A 121 5.91 -25.39 -14.40
CA GLY A 121 5.30 -24.85 -15.62
C GLY A 121 5.07 -23.34 -15.63
N ALA A 122 5.25 -22.64 -14.49
CA ALA A 122 5.13 -21.18 -14.43
C ALA A 122 6.22 -20.42 -15.21
N GLN A 123 7.32 -21.09 -15.57
CA GLN A 123 8.51 -20.50 -16.19
C GLN A 123 8.20 -19.68 -17.46
N ALA A 124 7.29 -20.18 -18.31
CA ALA A 124 6.93 -19.49 -19.55
C ALA A 124 6.22 -18.16 -19.29
N PHE A 125 5.31 -18.12 -18.32
CA PHE A 125 4.60 -16.89 -17.94
C PHE A 125 5.50 -15.96 -17.12
N GLU A 126 6.28 -16.50 -16.18
CA GLU A 126 7.24 -15.73 -15.38
C GLU A 126 8.34 -15.08 -16.23
N ALA A 127 8.67 -15.65 -17.39
CA ALA A 127 9.59 -15.03 -18.35
C ALA A 127 9.04 -13.72 -18.96
N MET A 128 7.72 -13.48 -18.93
CA MET A 128 7.10 -12.28 -19.51
C MET A 128 7.26 -11.03 -18.65
N PHE A 129 7.60 -11.17 -17.36
CA PHE A 129 7.64 -10.04 -16.44
C PHE A 129 8.83 -10.07 -15.48
N GLU A 130 9.05 -8.93 -14.84
CA GLU A 130 9.86 -8.81 -13.62
C GLU A 130 8.93 -8.56 -12.43
N VAL A 131 9.31 -9.09 -11.26
CA VAL A 131 8.62 -8.82 -10.01
C VAL A 131 9.22 -7.56 -9.40
N LEU A 132 8.41 -6.52 -9.25
CA LEU A 132 8.81 -5.24 -8.65
C LEU A 132 8.67 -5.23 -7.13
N THR A 133 7.67 -5.94 -6.60
CA THR A 133 7.53 -6.15 -5.16
C THR A 133 6.68 -7.38 -4.86
N VAL A 134 6.91 -7.97 -3.69
CA VAL A 134 6.13 -9.08 -3.15
C VAL A 134 5.46 -8.59 -1.87
N GLY A 135 4.13 -8.63 -1.87
CA GLY A 135 3.32 -8.32 -0.69
C GLY A 135 3.20 -9.52 0.24
N VAL A 136 2.28 -9.41 1.20
CA VAL A 136 2.09 -10.43 2.24
C VAL A 136 1.17 -11.51 1.70
N PRO A 137 1.46 -12.79 1.99
CA PRO A 137 0.57 -13.86 1.58
C PRO A 137 -0.85 -13.67 2.13
N VAL A 138 -1.84 -13.84 1.25
CA VAL A 138 -3.27 -13.68 1.54
C VAL A 138 -3.98 -15.02 1.32
N THR A 139 -5.04 -15.24 2.08
CA THR A 139 -6.03 -16.26 1.74
C THR A 139 -7.02 -15.62 0.77
N ARG A 140 -7.27 -16.26 -0.36
CA ARG A 140 -8.31 -15.82 -1.30
C ARG A 140 -9.10 -17.02 -1.76
N THR A 141 -10.43 -16.89 -1.81
CA THR A 141 -11.22 -17.74 -2.69
C THR A 141 -10.88 -17.34 -4.12
N ALA A 142 -10.88 -18.29 -5.06
CA ALA A 142 -10.57 -18.03 -6.47
C ALA A 142 -11.56 -17.06 -7.16
N ASP A 143 -12.55 -16.54 -6.42
CA ASP A 143 -13.47 -15.52 -6.87
C ASP A 143 -12.72 -14.22 -7.12
N THR A 144 -12.46 -13.98 -8.40
CA THR A 144 -12.09 -12.67 -8.92
C THR A 144 -13.18 -11.68 -8.50
N ARG A 145 -12.80 -10.51 -7.96
CA ARG A 145 -13.76 -9.41 -7.83
C ARG A 145 -14.38 -9.19 -9.22
N PRO A 146 -15.71 -9.11 -9.35
CA PRO A 146 -16.28 -8.79 -10.65
C PRO A 146 -15.65 -7.49 -11.13
N ALA A 147 -15.27 -7.46 -12.40
CA ALA A 147 -14.94 -6.25 -13.15
C ALA A 147 -15.78 -5.08 -12.62
N PRO A 148 -15.21 -3.92 -12.27
CA PRO A 148 -15.96 -2.75 -11.85
C PRO A 148 -16.78 -2.22 -13.03
N GLY A 149 -17.82 -2.98 -13.41
CA GLY A 149 -18.84 -2.52 -14.33
C GLY A 149 -19.43 -1.25 -13.79
N LEU A 150 -19.79 -0.34 -14.69
CA LEU A 150 -20.44 0.94 -14.42
C LEU A 150 -21.75 0.70 -13.66
N ARG A 151 -21.65 0.47 -12.35
CA ARG A 151 -22.78 0.33 -11.43
C ARG A 151 -23.47 1.67 -11.18
N GLN A 152 -22.88 2.76 -11.69
CA GLN A 152 -23.34 4.14 -11.54
C GLN A 152 -23.13 4.94 -12.83
N GLN A 153 -24.00 5.92 -13.04
CA GLN A 153 -23.90 6.87 -14.15
C GLN A 153 -22.79 7.90 -13.84
N PRO A 154 -21.91 8.24 -14.82
CA PRO A 154 -20.87 9.24 -14.64
C PRO A 154 -21.46 10.61 -14.27
N CYS A 155 -20.81 11.32 -13.34
CA CYS A 155 -21.27 12.63 -12.88
C CYS A 155 -20.44 13.83 -13.40
N ASN A 156 -19.28 13.60 -14.01
CA ASN A 156 -18.37 14.62 -14.57
C ASN A 156 -18.12 15.84 -13.63
N PRO A 157 -17.75 15.65 -12.36
CA PRO A 157 -17.55 16.76 -11.45
C PRO A 157 -16.17 17.40 -11.68
N ARG A 158 -16.04 18.70 -11.39
CA ARG A 158 -14.74 19.39 -11.51
C ARG A 158 -13.68 18.81 -10.57
N GLN A 159 -14.06 18.48 -9.34
CA GLN A 159 -13.12 18.03 -8.33
C GLN A 159 -13.71 16.91 -7.48
N ALA A 160 -12.90 15.90 -7.20
CA ALA A 160 -13.16 14.82 -6.27
C ALA A 160 -12.12 14.80 -5.14
N ILE A 161 -12.53 14.34 -3.97
CA ILE A 161 -11.64 14.07 -2.84
C ILE A 161 -11.48 12.56 -2.67
N GLY A 162 -10.23 12.10 -2.67
CA GLY A 162 -9.84 10.74 -2.36
C GLY A 162 -9.21 10.67 -0.97
N ILE A 163 -9.47 9.59 -0.24
CA ILE A 163 -8.73 9.27 0.98
C ILE A 163 -8.26 7.82 0.98
N ILE A 164 -7.04 7.60 1.45
CA ILE A 164 -6.48 6.27 1.74
C ILE A 164 -6.10 6.25 3.22
N ASP A 165 -6.84 5.53 4.07
CA ASP A 165 -6.65 5.53 5.53
C ASP A 165 -7.29 4.28 6.21
N ASP A 166 -7.51 4.31 7.53
CA ASP A 166 -8.29 3.33 8.29
C ASP A 166 -9.42 3.96 9.11
N GLY A 167 -10.51 3.21 9.27
CA GLY A 167 -11.71 3.61 9.99
C GLY A 167 -12.40 4.79 9.33
N ILE A 168 -13.02 4.59 8.17
CA ILE A 168 -13.72 5.66 7.44
C ILE A 168 -15.23 5.59 7.75
N ALA A 169 -15.76 6.60 8.44
CA ALA A 169 -17.17 6.67 8.82
C ALA A 169 -18.06 7.10 7.64
N ILE A 170 -18.34 6.17 6.71
CA ILE A 170 -19.09 6.46 5.48
C ILE A 170 -20.52 6.97 5.72
N LEU A 171 -21.08 6.77 6.91
CA LEU A 171 -22.43 7.20 7.29
C LEU A 171 -22.44 8.59 7.96
N HIS A 172 -21.28 9.20 8.20
CA HIS A 172 -21.17 10.43 8.98
C HIS A 172 -21.93 11.61 8.32
N PRO A 173 -22.69 12.43 9.09
CA PRO A 173 -23.51 13.51 8.54
C PRO A 173 -22.73 14.54 7.71
N ARG A 174 -21.49 14.84 8.12
CA ARG A 174 -20.62 15.77 7.39
C ARG A 174 -20.20 15.25 6.02
N PHE A 175 -20.47 13.98 5.67
CA PHE A 175 -20.22 13.39 4.35
C PHE A 175 -21.48 13.19 3.50
N ARG A 176 -22.58 13.88 3.83
CA ARG A 176 -23.87 13.76 3.13
C ARG A 176 -24.15 14.96 2.21
N ARG A 177 -25.02 14.76 1.22
CA ARG A 177 -25.52 15.83 0.33
C ARG A 177 -26.66 16.60 0.99
N ALA A 178 -26.95 17.81 0.50
CA ALA A 178 -28.04 18.67 1.00
C ALA A 178 -29.43 18.02 0.91
N CYS A 179 -29.69 17.26 -0.16
CA CYS A 179 -30.95 16.55 -0.37
C CYS A 179 -31.06 15.22 0.42
N GLY A 180 -30.08 14.93 1.29
CA GLY A 180 -29.89 13.61 1.86
C GLY A 180 -29.05 12.70 0.97
N GLY A 181 -28.65 11.55 1.51
CA GLY A 181 -27.76 10.61 0.83
C GLY A 181 -26.29 10.97 0.91
N SER A 182 -25.44 10.05 0.45
CA SER A 182 -24.01 10.00 0.67
C SER A 182 -23.21 10.73 -0.41
N ARG A 183 -22.21 11.54 -0.03
CA ARG A 183 -21.24 12.08 -1.01
C ARG A 183 -20.24 11.03 -1.49
N PHE A 184 -20.14 9.88 -0.82
CA PHE A 184 -19.31 8.78 -1.30
C PHE A 184 -19.84 8.27 -2.63
N ARG A 185 -18.99 8.26 -3.65
CA ARG A 185 -19.25 7.61 -4.93
C ARG A 185 -18.84 6.15 -4.90
N ALA A 186 -17.69 5.88 -4.30
CA ALA A 186 -17.23 4.53 -4.02
C ALA A 186 -16.31 4.50 -2.80
N ALA A 187 -16.37 3.41 -2.03
CA ALA A 187 -15.50 3.11 -0.91
C ALA A 187 -15.03 1.66 -1.01
N TRP A 188 -13.72 1.43 -1.04
CA TRP A 188 -13.13 0.10 -1.05
C TRP A 188 -12.51 -0.22 0.32
N PHE A 189 -13.02 -1.26 0.96
CA PHE A 189 -12.53 -1.82 2.20
C PHE A 189 -11.62 -3.02 1.88
N GLN A 190 -10.32 -2.79 1.90
CA GLN A 190 -9.30 -3.81 1.63
C GLN A 190 -9.15 -4.76 2.81
N THR A 191 -8.89 -6.03 2.50
CA THR A 191 -8.63 -7.09 3.49
C THR A 191 -7.47 -7.98 3.02
N LEU A 192 -6.87 -8.72 3.96
CA LEU A 192 -5.88 -9.77 3.64
C LEU A 192 -6.52 -11.16 3.47
N THR A 193 -7.82 -11.28 3.70
CA THR A 193 -8.57 -12.54 3.69
C THR A 193 -9.36 -12.75 2.40
N GLY A 194 -9.22 -11.85 1.43
CA GLY A 194 -9.96 -11.88 0.16
C GLY A 194 -11.43 -11.48 0.30
N SER A 195 -11.87 -11.08 1.49
CA SER A 195 -13.23 -10.63 1.80
C SER A 195 -13.41 -9.11 1.63
N ASP A 196 -12.71 -8.55 0.64
CA ASP A 196 -12.79 -7.14 0.30
C ASP A 196 -14.24 -6.73 0.03
N GLU A 197 -14.60 -5.55 0.51
CA GLU A 197 -15.92 -4.98 0.26
C GLU A 197 -15.79 -3.69 -0.53
N ILE A 198 -16.54 -3.55 -1.61
CA ILE A 198 -16.64 -2.30 -2.37
C ILE A 198 -18.09 -1.82 -2.27
N LEU A 199 -18.27 -0.63 -1.69
CA LEU A 199 -19.56 0.04 -1.60
C LEU A 199 -19.59 1.19 -2.59
N PHE A 200 -20.60 1.21 -3.44
CA PHE A 200 -20.90 2.36 -4.28
C PHE A 200 -21.94 3.25 -3.60
N ALA A 201 -22.14 4.48 -4.09
CA ALA A 201 -23.11 5.43 -3.51
C ALA A 201 -24.45 4.82 -3.10
N ARG A 202 -25.06 3.99 -3.96
CA ARG A 202 -26.34 3.30 -3.68
C ARG A 202 -26.28 2.36 -2.47
N ASP A 203 -25.14 1.70 -2.27
CA ASP A 203 -24.94 0.75 -1.18
C ASP A 203 -24.78 1.53 0.13
N VAL A 204 -24.07 2.67 0.09
CA VAL A 204 -23.97 3.59 1.23
C VAL A 204 -25.31 4.25 1.54
N ASP A 205 -26.08 4.66 0.53
CA ASP A 205 -27.42 5.23 0.71
C ASP A 205 -28.40 4.20 1.30
N HIS A 206 -28.29 2.93 0.90
CA HIS A 206 -29.07 1.85 1.49
C HIS A 206 -28.77 1.70 2.99
N GLU A 207 -27.51 1.79 3.40
CA GLU A 207 -27.15 1.74 4.81
C GLU A 207 -27.53 3.00 5.59
N LEU A 208 -27.44 4.18 4.96
CA LEU A 208 -27.96 5.41 5.55
C LEU A 208 -29.45 5.30 5.87
N ALA A 209 -30.23 4.64 5.02
CA ALA A 209 -31.64 4.39 5.28
C ALA A 209 -31.87 3.44 6.48
N GLN A 210 -30.94 2.52 6.76
CA GLN A 210 -31.03 1.63 7.93
C GLN A 210 -30.85 2.38 9.26
N LEU A 211 -30.31 3.60 9.26
CA LEU A 211 -30.21 4.43 10.47
C LEU A 211 -31.59 4.83 11.05
N ALA A 212 -32.68 4.62 10.31
CA ALA A 212 -34.04 4.80 10.82
C ALA A 212 -34.42 3.75 11.89
N THR A 213 -33.78 2.58 11.88
CA THR A 213 -34.12 1.46 12.77
C THR A 213 -32.93 0.84 13.49
N ARG A 214 -31.70 1.21 13.12
CA ARG A 214 -30.45 0.69 13.68
C ARG A 214 -29.50 1.81 14.05
N SER A 215 -28.63 1.58 15.03
CA SER A 215 -27.57 2.53 15.35
C SER A 215 -26.41 2.45 14.34
N GLU A 216 -25.67 3.54 14.17
CA GLU A 216 -24.46 3.57 13.35
C GLU A 216 -23.41 2.55 13.86
N GLN A 217 -23.29 2.41 15.18
CA GLN A 217 -22.38 1.44 15.80
C GLN A 217 -22.73 -0.01 15.44
N GLU A 218 -24.02 -0.38 15.40
CA GLU A 218 -24.46 -1.71 14.99
C GLU A 218 -24.12 -2.01 13.53
N LEU A 219 -24.23 -1.01 12.64
CA LEU A 219 -23.89 -1.15 11.23
C LEU A 219 -22.38 -1.36 11.03
N TYR A 220 -21.54 -0.55 11.68
CA TYR A 220 -20.08 -0.73 11.61
C TYR A 220 -19.61 -2.01 12.28
N ALA A 221 -20.20 -2.41 13.42
CA ALA A 221 -19.87 -3.67 14.07
C ALA A 221 -20.21 -4.87 13.17
N ALA A 222 -21.36 -4.86 12.51
CA ALA A 222 -21.76 -5.89 11.57
C ALA A 222 -20.80 -5.96 10.36
N ARG A 223 -20.40 -4.81 9.78
CA ARG A 223 -19.39 -4.79 8.72
C ARG A 223 -18.05 -5.35 9.21
N ALA A 224 -17.55 -4.84 10.33
CA ALA A 224 -16.26 -5.25 10.87
C ALA A 224 -16.20 -6.77 11.12
N ALA A 225 -17.27 -7.36 11.65
CA ALA A 225 -17.38 -8.80 11.85
C ALA A 225 -17.35 -9.61 10.54
N ARG A 226 -17.79 -9.02 9.43
CA ARG A 226 -17.79 -9.65 8.10
C ARG A 226 -16.43 -9.57 7.41
N ILE A 227 -15.73 -8.44 7.51
CA ILE A 227 -14.54 -8.18 6.69
C ILE A 227 -13.21 -8.33 7.44
N TYR A 228 -13.21 -8.25 8.77
CA TYR A 228 -11.99 -8.31 9.56
C TYR A 228 -11.80 -9.66 10.24
N ALA A 229 -10.57 -10.16 10.14
CA ALA A 229 -10.17 -11.38 10.83
C ALA A 229 -10.17 -11.16 12.35
N PRO A 230 -10.50 -12.19 13.16
CA PRO A 230 -10.44 -12.11 14.62
C PRO A 230 -9.06 -11.64 15.10
N GLY A 231 -9.05 -10.75 16.10
CA GLY A 231 -7.81 -10.27 16.73
C GLY A 231 -7.06 -9.16 15.98
N THR A 232 -7.60 -8.69 14.85
CA THR A 232 -7.05 -7.54 14.13
C THR A 232 -7.59 -6.22 14.68
N ARG A 233 -6.95 -5.10 14.36
CA ARG A 233 -7.46 -3.77 14.71
C ARG A 233 -8.81 -3.47 14.01
N HIS A 234 -9.81 -3.03 14.79
CA HIS A 234 -11.10 -2.57 14.27
C HIS A 234 -11.26 -1.05 14.46
N ALA A 235 -10.62 -0.20 13.64
CA ALA A 235 -10.76 1.25 13.83
C ALA A 235 -12.17 1.77 13.51
N MET A 236 -12.89 1.13 12.57
CA MET A 236 -14.25 1.55 12.19
C MET A 236 -15.29 1.42 13.32
N THR A 237 -15.02 0.60 14.34
CA THR A 237 -15.95 0.38 15.46
C THR A 237 -15.69 1.30 16.64
N ARG A 238 -14.67 2.17 16.54
CA ARG A 238 -14.32 3.15 17.56
C ARG A 238 -15.19 4.40 17.41
N ALA A 239 -15.43 5.10 18.52
CA ALA A 239 -16.17 6.37 18.51
C ALA A 239 -15.47 7.49 17.71
N GLY A 240 -14.15 7.38 17.53
CA GLY A 240 -13.36 8.25 16.67
C GLY A 240 -12.23 7.46 16.02
N SER A 241 -11.90 7.84 14.78
CA SER A 241 -10.88 7.17 13.98
C SER A 241 -10.04 8.19 13.21
N HIS A 242 -8.80 7.81 12.92
CA HIS A 242 -7.85 8.64 12.18
C HIS A 242 -8.39 8.98 10.78
N GLY A 243 -8.83 7.99 10.01
CA GLY A 243 -9.36 8.20 8.66
C GLY A 243 -10.59 9.09 8.60
N THR A 244 -11.53 8.96 9.55
CA THR A 244 -12.69 9.86 9.63
C THR A 244 -12.27 11.29 9.92
N LEU A 245 -11.36 11.50 10.89
CA LEU A 245 -10.85 12.83 11.21
C LEU A 245 -10.15 13.47 10.01
N MET A 246 -9.26 12.73 9.35
CA MET A 246 -8.53 13.23 8.17
C MET A 246 -9.48 13.52 7.00
N LEU A 247 -10.48 12.66 6.76
CA LEU A 247 -11.49 12.91 5.73
C LEU A 247 -12.36 14.13 6.07
N ASP A 248 -12.69 14.34 7.34
CA ASP A 248 -13.47 15.50 7.76
C ASP A 248 -12.71 16.82 7.54
N LEU A 249 -11.40 16.83 7.80
CA LEU A 249 -10.54 17.98 7.48
C LEU A 249 -10.43 18.21 5.96
N ALA A 250 -10.35 17.15 5.17
CA ALA A 250 -10.15 17.24 3.72
C ALA A 250 -11.44 17.53 2.93
N ALA A 251 -12.58 17.01 3.39
CA ALA A 251 -13.82 17.00 2.64
C ALA A 251 -15.07 17.32 3.46
N GLY A 252 -15.01 17.35 4.80
CA GLY A 252 -16.18 17.54 5.67
C GLY A 252 -16.90 18.86 5.38
N ALA A 253 -18.23 18.81 5.30
CA ALA A 253 -19.04 19.99 5.02
C ALA A 253 -20.40 19.93 5.73
N ASP A 254 -20.91 21.06 6.23
CA ASP A 254 -22.36 21.23 6.41
C ASP A 254 -22.97 21.60 5.06
N PRO A 255 -23.81 20.74 4.46
CA PRO A 255 -24.32 20.97 3.11
C PRO A 255 -25.21 22.21 2.96
N ARG A 256 -25.66 22.83 4.07
CA ARG A 256 -26.46 24.06 4.04
C ARG A 256 -25.60 25.31 4.03
N THR A 257 -24.40 25.27 4.63
CA THR A 257 -23.51 26.43 4.75
C THR A 257 -22.28 26.35 3.86
N GLU A 258 -21.91 25.15 3.42
CA GLU A 258 -20.70 24.85 2.63
C GLU A 258 -21.05 24.07 1.34
N PRO A 259 -21.94 24.60 0.47
CA PRO A 259 -22.50 23.85 -0.66
C PRO A 259 -21.46 23.45 -1.72
N GLU A 260 -20.39 24.24 -1.89
CA GLU A 260 -19.30 23.92 -2.83
C GLU A 260 -18.58 22.64 -2.42
N MET A 261 -18.07 22.56 -1.19
CA MET A 261 -17.44 21.35 -0.66
C MET A 261 -18.45 20.19 -0.57
N ALA A 262 -19.70 20.46 -0.18
CA ALA A 262 -20.76 19.46 -0.14
C ALA A 262 -21.16 18.89 -1.52
N SER A 263 -20.74 19.53 -2.61
CA SER A 263 -20.93 19.02 -3.97
C SER A 263 -19.79 18.09 -4.44
N ALA A 264 -18.62 18.18 -3.81
CA ALA A 264 -17.47 17.35 -4.17
C ALA A 264 -17.72 15.87 -3.80
N PRO A 265 -17.64 14.92 -4.76
CA PRO A 265 -17.72 13.50 -4.45
C PRO A 265 -16.51 13.04 -3.65
N ILE A 266 -16.77 12.04 -2.81
CA ILE A 266 -15.75 11.38 -1.99
C ILE A 266 -15.49 9.97 -2.52
N TYR A 267 -14.22 9.60 -2.61
CA TYR A 267 -13.78 8.23 -2.85
C TYR A 267 -12.89 7.81 -1.69
N ALA A 268 -13.08 6.60 -1.20
CA ALA A 268 -12.37 6.10 -0.04
C ALA A 268 -11.73 4.76 -0.31
N VAL A 269 -10.51 4.59 0.21
CA VAL A 269 -9.88 3.29 0.37
C VAL A 269 -9.53 3.12 1.84
N GLN A 270 -10.08 2.08 2.45
CA GLN A 270 -9.70 1.62 3.76
C GLN A 270 -8.65 0.52 3.60
N LEU A 271 -7.45 0.74 4.11
CA LEU A 271 -6.37 -0.25 4.03
C LEU A 271 -6.63 -1.43 5.00
N PRO A 272 -6.04 -2.62 4.78
CA PRO A 272 -6.20 -3.76 5.69
C PRO A 272 -5.66 -3.42 7.09
N PRO A 273 -6.34 -3.83 8.19
CA PRO A 273 -5.86 -3.59 9.56
C PRO A 273 -4.41 -3.98 9.81
N GLN A 274 -3.99 -5.11 9.24
CA GLN A 274 -2.65 -5.67 9.38
C GLN A 274 -1.58 -4.75 8.79
N ALA A 275 -1.91 -3.92 7.79
CA ALA A 275 -0.99 -2.95 7.24
C ALA A 275 -0.65 -1.82 8.23
N PHE A 276 -1.47 -1.63 9.27
CA PHE A 276 -1.20 -0.72 10.39
C PHE A 276 -0.57 -1.44 11.59
N ASP A 277 -0.88 -2.72 11.78
CA ASP A 277 -0.25 -3.53 12.83
C ASP A 277 1.24 -3.82 12.49
N ASP A 278 1.62 -3.75 11.22
CA ASP A 278 3.01 -3.74 10.76
C ASP A 278 3.71 -2.41 11.11
N THR A 279 4.48 -2.42 12.19
CA THR A 279 5.26 -1.28 12.70
C THR A 279 6.34 -0.80 11.75
N SER A 280 6.75 -1.59 10.74
CA SER A 280 7.66 -1.13 9.70
C SER A 280 6.99 -0.24 8.64
N GLY A 281 5.70 -0.47 8.39
CA GLY A 281 4.96 0.08 7.27
C GLY A 281 5.31 -0.53 5.90
N ARG A 282 6.02 -1.67 5.85
CA ARG A 282 6.33 -2.37 4.59
C ARG A 282 5.07 -2.92 3.94
N MET A 283 4.18 -3.49 4.75
CA MET A 283 2.90 -4.03 4.30
C MET A 283 2.03 -2.95 3.67
N LEU A 284 2.13 -1.71 4.15
CA LEU A 284 1.32 -0.58 3.69
C LEU A 284 1.50 -0.30 2.19
N GLN A 285 2.74 -0.36 1.70
CA GLN A 285 3.13 0.12 0.37
C GLN A 285 2.31 -0.48 -0.79
N PRO A 286 2.23 -1.81 -0.99
CA PRO A 286 1.47 -2.38 -2.09
C PRO A 286 -0.03 -2.09 -2.01
N TYR A 287 -0.61 -2.00 -0.80
CA TYR A 287 -2.04 -1.70 -0.62
C TYR A 287 -2.37 -0.23 -0.90
N VAL A 288 -1.46 0.68 -0.56
CA VAL A 288 -1.54 2.10 -0.95
C VAL A 288 -1.50 2.25 -2.47
N VAL A 289 -0.56 1.56 -3.16
CA VAL A 289 -0.47 1.63 -4.63
C VAL A 289 -1.74 1.09 -5.29
N GLN A 290 -2.27 -0.04 -4.82
CA GLN A 290 -3.56 -0.56 -5.28
C GLN A 290 -4.70 0.43 -5.06
N GLY A 291 -4.80 0.99 -3.85
CA GLY A 291 -5.80 1.97 -3.49
C GLY A 291 -5.73 3.23 -4.36
N PHE A 292 -4.52 3.73 -4.61
CA PHE A 292 -4.29 4.91 -5.42
C PHE A 292 -4.72 4.72 -6.88
N ARG A 293 -4.34 3.59 -7.50
CA ARG A 293 -4.83 3.20 -8.83
C ARG A 293 -6.35 3.12 -8.86
N TRP A 294 -6.95 2.50 -7.84
CA TRP A 294 -8.39 2.36 -7.75
C TRP A 294 -9.12 3.71 -7.66
N LEU A 295 -8.63 4.63 -6.83
CA LEU A 295 -9.16 6.00 -6.74
C LEU A 295 -9.05 6.74 -8.07
N ILE A 296 -7.92 6.63 -8.77
CA ILE A 296 -7.70 7.24 -10.09
C ILE A 296 -8.72 6.72 -11.11
N TYR A 297 -8.88 5.40 -11.20
CA TYR A 297 -9.79 4.79 -12.16
C TYR A 297 -11.25 5.18 -11.89
N HIS A 298 -11.72 5.01 -10.66
CA HIS A 298 -13.10 5.30 -10.33
C HIS A 298 -13.44 6.79 -10.51
N SER A 299 -12.55 7.69 -10.11
CA SER A 299 -12.79 9.13 -10.23
C SER A 299 -12.58 9.66 -11.64
N LEU A 300 -11.43 9.41 -12.27
CA LEU A 300 -11.04 10.07 -13.52
C LEU A 300 -11.47 9.31 -14.77
N VAL A 301 -11.58 7.98 -14.71
CA VAL A 301 -11.99 7.15 -15.85
C VAL A 301 -13.50 6.94 -15.85
N LEU A 302 -14.06 6.41 -14.76
CA LEU A 302 -15.48 6.08 -14.70
C LEU A 302 -16.35 7.32 -14.51
N ASP A 303 -16.07 8.11 -13.48
CA ASP A 303 -16.87 9.31 -13.16
C ASP A 303 -16.39 10.59 -13.86
N ARG A 304 -15.25 10.50 -14.58
CA ARG A 304 -14.70 11.57 -15.44
C ARG A 304 -14.51 12.90 -14.71
N CYS A 305 -14.01 12.83 -13.48
CA CYS A 305 -13.64 14.04 -12.74
C CYS A 305 -12.49 14.76 -13.45
N GLU A 306 -12.46 16.10 -13.43
CA GLU A 306 -11.32 16.86 -13.95
C GLU A 306 -10.12 16.76 -12.98
N ARG A 307 -10.37 16.81 -11.67
CA ARG A 307 -9.34 16.75 -10.64
C ARG A 307 -9.65 15.76 -9.53
N LEU A 308 -8.66 14.97 -9.14
CA LEU A 308 -8.68 14.16 -7.92
C LEU A 308 -7.63 14.69 -6.95
N VAL A 309 -8.04 15.05 -5.73
CA VAL A 309 -7.11 15.35 -4.62
C VAL A 309 -7.14 14.18 -3.64
N VAL A 310 -6.02 13.46 -3.51
CA VAL A 310 -5.88 12.31 -2.62
C VAL A 310 -5.15 12.72 -1.35
N ASN A 311 -5.79 12.52 -0.21
CA ASN A 311 -5.15 12.61 1.10
C ASN A 311 -4.62 11.23 1.52
N LEU A 312 -3.31 11.15 1.73
CA LEU A 312 -2.63 9.99 2.32
C LEU A 312 -1.87 10.48 3.57
N SER A 313 -2.58 10.53 4.69
CA SER A 313 -2.04 10.98 5.99
C SER A 313 -1.33 9.86 6.74
N LEU A 314 -0.52 9.05 6.04
CA LEU A 314 0.17 7.90 6.60
C LEU A 314 1.68 8.08 6.44
N GLY A 315 2.40 7.99 7.56
CA GLY A 315 3.86 8.00 7.58
C GLY A 315 4.39 6.57 7.56
N ILE A 316 5.40 6.32 6.73
CA ILE A 316 6.18 5.07 6.76
C ILE A 316 7.54 5.40 7.36
N VAL A 317 8.00 4.64 8.34
CA VAL A 317 9.36 4.81 8.89
C VAL A 317 10.39 4.09 8.01
N ALA A 318 10.09 2.85 7.60
CA ALA A 318 10.98 2.05 6.75
C ALA A 318 11.11 2.60 5.32
N GLY A 319 12.24 2.31 4.68
CA GLY A 319 12.54 2.64 3.29
C GLY A 319 13.57 3.76 3.13
N PRO A 320 14.06 3.97 1.90
CA PRO A 320 15.26 4.78 1.63
C PRO A 320 15.06 6.30 1.80
N LYS A 321 13.82 6.80 1.73
CA LYS A 321 13.42 8.22 1.87
C LYS A 321 14.05 9.16 0.85
N ASP A 322 14.29 8.65 -0.35
CA ASP A 322 15.03 9.35 -1.38
C ASP A 322 14.37 9.25 -2.77
N GLY A 323 13.09 8.87 -2.79
CA GLY A 323 12.30 8.67 -4.00
C GLY A 323 12.41 7.28 -4.61
N THR A 324 13.26 6.40 -4.08
CA THR A 324 13.51 5.07 -4.66
C THR A 324 12.70 3.94 -4.03
N SER A 325 11.81 4.19 -3.06
CA SER A 325 10.90 3.11 -2.63
C SER A 325 9.92 2.74 -3.75
N ILE A 326 9.40 1.50 -3.70
CA ILE A 326 8.37 1.06 -4.64
C ILE A 326 7.15 1.98 -4.60
N MET A 327 6.69 2.38 -3.40
CA MET A 327 5.53 3.26 -3.27
C MET A 327 5.81 4.64 -3.88
N GLU A 328 6.94 5.29 -3.57
CA GLU A 328 7.28 6.61 -4.11
C GLU A 328 7.34 6.61 -5.64
N ARG A 329 8.02 5.62 -6.23
CA ARG A 329 8.13 5.49 -7.68
C ARG A 329 6.77 5.23 -8.33
N GLN A 330 5.96 4.35 -7.75
CA GLN A 330 4.70 3.97 -8.36
C GLN A 330 3.65 5.08 -8.23
N LEU A 331 3.53 5.76 -7.09
CA LEU A 331 2.64 6.91 -6.96
C LEU A 331 2.99 8.01 -7.99
N ARG A 332 4.28 8.31 -8.17
CA ARG A 332 4.75 9.24 -9.21
C ARG A 332 4.36 8.75 -10.61
N ARG A 333 4.61 7.48 -10.91
CA ARG A 333 4.30 6.89 -12.21
C ARG A 333 2.81 6.93 -12.53
N GLU A 334 1.94 6.66 -11.56
CA GLU A 334 0.49 6.76 -11.77
C GLU A 334 0.04 8.20 -12.00
N MET A 335 0.63 9.18 -11.31
CA MET A 335 0.36 10.59 -11.58
C MET A 335 0.82 11.01 -12.98
N ASP A 336 1.98 10.52 -13.44
CA ASP A 336 2.49 10.80 -14.78
C ASP A 336 1.64 10.12 -15.87
N ARG A 337 1.13 8.90 -15.62
CA ARG A 337 0.14 8.25 -16.49
C ARG A 337 -1.11 9.11 -16.66
N VAL A 338 -1.65 9.67 -15.57
CA VAL A 338 -2.81 10.58 -15.67
C VAL A 338 -2.48 11.83 -16.49
N ARG A 339 -1.34 12.49 -16.23
CA ARG A 339 -0.91 13.69 -17.00
C ARG A 339 -0.81 13.40 -18.49
N SER A 340 -0.45 12.17 -18.85
CA SER A 340 -0.26 11.73 -20.22
C SER A 340 -1.57 11.54 -21.00
N LEU A 341 -2.74 11.57 -20.33
CA LEU A 341 -4.06 11.48 -20.95
C LEU A 341 -4.53 12.79 -21.60
N GLY A 342 -3.86 13.92 -21.35
CA GLY A 342 -4.24 15.25 -21.84
C GLY A 342 -4.63 16.24 -20.74
N CYS A 343 -4.86 17.49 -21.16
CA CYS A 343 -4.65 18.68 -20.35
C CYS A 343 -5.62 18.93 -19.17
N ASP A 344 -6.79 18.27 -19.15
CA ASP A 344 -7.84 18.63 -18.20
C ASP A 344 -7.90 17.70 -16.98
N ARG A 345 -7.14 16.59 -16.98
CA ARG A 345 -7.15 15.62 -15.88
C ARG A 345 -5.92 15.76 -15.00
N ARG A 346 -6.15 15.86 -13.69
CA ARG A 346 -5.07 16.00 -12.70
C ARG A 346 -5.31 15.18 -11.45
N VAL A 347 -4.23 14.57 -10.95
CA VAL A 347 -4.16 14.04 -9.59
C VAL A 347 -3.23 14.93 -8.77
N ASP A 348 -3.67 15.32 -7.58
CA ASP A 348 -2.83 15.87 -6.53
C ASP A 348 -2.79 14.91 -5.36
N LEU A 349 -1.58 14.66 -4.86
CA LEU A 349 -1.35 13.80 -3.73
C LEU A 349 -0.84 14.65 -2.56
N VAL A 350 -1.58 14.62 -1.45
CA VAL A 350 -1.21 15.27 -0.20
C VAL A 350 -0.69 14.19 0.74
N LEU A 351 0.61 14.26 1.07
CA LEU A 351 1.30 13.33 1.95
C LEU A 351 1.59 13.99 3.30
N ALA A 352 1.30 13.30 4.39
CA ALA A 352 1.81 13.70 5.69
C ALA A 352 3.31 13.43 5.79
N TYR A 353 4.07 14.38 6.34
CA TYR A 353 5.52 14.23 6.54
C TYR A 353 5.87 13.13 7.57
N GLY A 354 4.95 12.86 8.51
CA GLY A 354 5.16 11.93 9.63
C GLY A 354 5.60 12.65 10.90
N ASN A 355 5.42 11.97 12.04
CA ASN A 355 5.61 12.55 13.37
C ASN A 355 6.85 11.99 14.12
N ALA A 356 7.69 11.19 13.45
CA ALA A 356 8.73 10.40 14.10
C ALA A 356 10.08 11.13 14.32
N ARG A 357 10.10 12.47 14.24
CA ARG A 357 11.36 13.25 14.24
C ARG A 357 12.18 13.03 15.51
N GLU A 358 11.53 13.01 16.66
CA GLU A 358 12.19 12.92 17.98
C GLU A 358 12.13 11.49 18.57
N ASP A 359 11.64 10.53 17.79
CA ASP A 359 11.45 9.13 18.22
C ASP A 359 12.76 8.34 18.23
N ARG A 360 13.88 8.95 17.78
CA ARG A 360 15.24 8.36 17.76
C ARG A 360 15.31 7.02 17.00
N LEU A 361 14.50 6.88 15.94
CA LEU A 361 14.39 5.65 15.14
C LEU A 361 15.48 5.48 14.07
N VAL A 362 16.38 6.46 13.91
CA VAL A 362 17.43 6.44 12.89
C VAL A 362 18.78 6.73 13.53
N ALA A 363 19.74 5.86 13.28
CA ALA A 363 21.15 6.07 13.58
C ALA A 363 21.98 6.02 12.28
N ARG A 364 23.06 6.81 12.23
CA ARG A 364 24.02 6.79 11.12
C ARG A 364 25.42 6.70 11.67
N GLN A 365 26.21 5.79 11.11
CA GLN A 365 27.58 5.54 11.54
C GLN A 365 28.49 5.39 10.31
N PRO A 366 29.57 6.18 10.19
CA PRO A 366 30.62 5.91 9.22
C PRO A 366 31.39 4.65 9.63
N LEU A 367 31.71 3.80 8.65
CA LEU A 367 32.47 2.58 8.83
C LEU A 367 33.51 2.46 7.70
N GLY A 368 34.78 2.39 8.06
CA GLY A 368 35.88 2.04 7.18
C GLY A 368 36.09 0.53 7.04
N PRO A 369 36.93 0.09 6.10
CA PRO A 369 37.25 -1.34 5.93
C PRO A 369 37.79 -1.97 7.22
N GLY A 370 37.14 -3.04 7.67
CA GLY A 370 37.51 -3.77 8.90
C GLY A 370 37.11 -3.09 10.21
N GLU A 371 36.55 -1.89 10.16
CA GLU A 371 36.03 -1.21 11.35
C GLU A 371 34.71 -1.85 11.83
N ARG A 372 34.42 -1.65 13.11
CA ARG A 372 33.18 -2.09 13.75
C ARG A 372 32.57 -0.93 14.52
N ALA A 373 31.26 -0.91 14.59
CA ALA A 373 30.53 0.00 15.45
C ALA A 373 29.41 -0.74 16.17
N GLU A 374 29.08 -0.25 17.36
CA GLU A 374 28.01 -0.77 18.19
C GLU A 374 26.90 0.28 18.28
N LEU A 375 25.67 -0.17 18.07
CA LEU A 375 24.47 0.67 18.15
C LEU A 375 23.50 0.01 19.14
N GLY A 376 23.08 0.77 20.16
CA GLY A 376 22.08 0.32 21.10
C GLY A 376 20.67 0.48 20.54
N VAL A 377 19.90 -0.62 20.51
CA VAL A 377 18.47 -0.60 20.19
C VAL A 377 17.70 -0.79 21.49
N LEU A 378 16.90 0.20 21.88
CA LEU A 378 16.07 0.11 23.08
C LEU A 378 14.70 -0.45 22.71
N ILE A 379 14.38 -1.63 23.24
CA ILE A 379 13.05 -2.24 23.15
C ILE A 379 12.40 -2.09 24.53
N GLN A 380 11.13 -1.70 24.57
CA GLN A 380 10.41 -1.55 25.84
C GLN A 380 10.22 -2.93 26.51
N PRO A 381 10.37 -3.03 27.84
CA PRO A 381 10.03 -4.24 28.56
C PRO A 381 8.61 -4.71 28.25
N ASP A 382 8.42 -6.01 28.07
CA ASP A 382 7.12 -6.65 27.79
C ASP A 382 6.43 -6.21 26.49
N ASP A 383 7.12 -5.49 25.60
CA ASP A 383 6.60 -5.19 24.26
C ASP A 383 6.67 -6.45 23.39
N LEU A 384 5.49 -7.04 23.14
CA LEU A 384 5.35 -8.22 22.30
C LEU A 384 5.16 -7.87 20.81
N THR A 385 5.21 -6.59 20.44
CA THR A 385 5.13 -6.18 19.05
C THR A 385 6.43 -6.52 18.31
N PRO A 386 6.36 -7.07 17.09
CA PRO A 386 7.56 -7.27 16.28
C PRO A 386 8.33 -5.97 16.08
N SER A 387 9.64 -6.02 16.32
CA SER A 387 10.57 -4.92 16.08
C SER A 387 11.44 -5.23 14.87
N TYR A 388 11.62 -4.24 13.99
CA TYR A 388 12.36 -4.39 12.74
C TYR A 388 13.54 -3.41 12.69
N LEU A 389 14.65 -3.87 12.13
CA LEU A 389 15.82 -3.03 11.85
C LEU A 389 16.10 -3.04 10.35
N GLU A 390 16.12 -1.85 9.75
CA GLU A 390 16.54 -1.66 8.36
C GLU A 390 17.98 -1.13 8.33
N VAL A 391 18.86 -1.85 7.62
CA VAL A 391 20.25 -1.43 7.41
C VAL A 391 20.42 -1.04 5.95
N ARG A 392 20.93 0.18 5.74
CA ARG A 392 21.12 0.75 4.41
C ARG A 392 22.46 1.46 4.29
N LEU A 393 23.06 1.36 3.11
CA LEU A 393 24.16 2.21 2.71
C LEU A 393 23.60 3.57 2.27
N THR A 394 24.32 4.64 2.60
CA THR A 394 23.91 5.98 2.17
C THR A 394 24.45 6.26 0.78
N ARG A 395 23.87 7.22 0.05
CA ARG A 395 24.36 7.63 -1.29
C ARG A 395 25.84 8.03 -1.33
N GLY A 396 26.43 8.41 -0.18
CA GLY A 396 27.85 8.73 -0.06
C GLY A 396 28.75 7.54 0.30
N SER A 397 28.22 6.32 0.36
CA SER A 397 29.01 5.12 0.63
C SER A 397 29.89 4.78 -0.58
N ALA A 398 31.14 4.35 -0.33
CA ALA A 398 32.09 3.95 -1.38
C ALA A 398 31.71 2.64 -2.11
N THR A 399 30.70 1.94 -1.60
CA THR A 399 30.15 0.71 -2.17
C THR A 399 28.63 0.75 -2.06
N SER A 400 27.94 0.07 -2.96
CA SER A 400 26.50 -0.23 -2.89
C SER A 400 26.23 -1.68 -2.45
N ASP A 401 27.28 -2.48 -2.25
CA ASP A 401 27.16 -3.88 -1.87
C ASP A 401 27.01 -4.05 -0.34
N LEU A 402 25.76 -4.17 0.11
CA LEU A 402 25.42 -4.46 1.51
C LEU A 402 26.00 -5.78 2.01
N GLY A 403 26.33 -6.74 1.12
CA GLY A 403 26.91 -8.03 1.50
C GLY A 403 28.30 -7.91 2.15
N GLN A 404 28.95 -6.75 1.99
CA GLN A 404 30.22 -6.45 2.65
C GLN A 404 30.06 -6.07 4.13
N LEU A 405 28.84 -5.89 4.61
CA LEU A 405 28.54 -5.57 6.01
C LEU A 405 28.15 -6.83 6.80
N GLY A 406 28.90 -7.11 7.85
CA GLY A 406 28.52 -8.07 8.88
C GLY A 406 27.64 -7.41 9.93
N VAL A 407 26.53 -8.05 10.32
CA VAL A 407 25.66 -7.58 11.40
C VAL A 407 25.55 -8.66 12.46
N THR A 408 25.77 -8.26 13.72
CA THR A 408 25.56 -9.09 14.90
C THR A 408 24.61 -8.36 15.85
N LEU A 409 23.54 -9.03 16.25
CA LEU A 409 22.61 -8.59 17.27
C LEU A 409 22.96 -9.29 18.58
N THR A 410 23.13 -8.52 19.65
CA THR A 410 23.36 -9.03 21.00
C THR A 410 22.13 -8.74 21.86
N ALA A 411 21.50 -9.79 22.38
CA ALA A 411 20.38 -9.69 23.30
C ALA A 411 20.83 -9.23 24.70
N PRO A 412 19.92 -8.68 25.54
CA PRO A 412 20.26 -8.21 26.88
C PRO A 412 20.88 -9.27 27.82
N ASP A 413 20.63 -10.56 27.56
CA ASP A 413 21.21 -11.68 28.31
C ASP A 413 22.61 -12.10 27.80
N GLY A 414 23.14 -11.41 26.79
CA GLY A 414 24.45 -11.65 26.18
C GLY A 414 24.44 -12.63 25.00
N GLN A 415 23.29 -13.24 24.66
CA GLN A 415 23.20 -14.09 23.48
C GLN A 415 23.42 -13.28 22.20
N SER A 416 24.20 -13.81 21.26
CA SER A 416 24.53 -13.12 20.01
C SER A 416 24.02 -13.90 18.80
N PHE A 417 23.39 -13.18 17.87
CA PHE A 417 22.85 -13.69 16.62
C PHE A 417 23.48 -12.88 15.48
N GLY A 418 24.22 -13.52 14.57
CA GLY A 418 24.98 -12.78 13.55
C GLY A 418 25.15 -13.50 12.23
N GLY A 419 25.60 -12.74 11.23
CA GLY A 419 25.93 -13.22 9.89
C GLY A 419 26.22 -12.07 8.92
N CYS A 420 26.73 -12.39 7.73
CA CYS A 420 26.73 -11.41 6.64
C CYS A 420 25.29 -11.09 6.27
N LEU A 421 24.99 -9.83 5.97
CA LEU A 421 23.69 -9.49 5.40
C LEU A 421 23.56 -10.17 4.03
N PRO A 422 22.43 -10.82 3.73
CA PRO A 422 22.17 -11.24 2.36
C PRO A 422 22.17 -10.00 1.46
N PRO A 423 22.57 -10.11 0.17
CA PRO A 423 22.33 -9.02 -0.77
C PRO A 423 20.84 -8.69 -0.73
N GLY A 424 20.51 -7.42 -0.45
CA GLY A 424 19.13 -6.97 -0.36
C GLY A 424 18.35 -7.35 -1.62
N PRO A 425 17.05 -7.70 -1.53
CA PRO A 425 16.24 -7.86 -2.73
C PRO A 425 16.28 -6.58 -3.58
N PRO A 426 16.18 -6.69 -4.92
CA PRO A 426 16.03 -5.56 -5.84
C PRO A 426 14.79 -4.68 -5.52
#